data_AF-A0A7X7F1L1-F1
#
_entry.id   AF-A0A7X7F1L1-F1
#
_cell.length_a   1.000
_cell.length_b   1.000
_cell.length_c   1.000
_cell.angle_alpha   90.00
_cell.angle_beta   90.00
_cell.angle_gamma   90.00
#
_symmetry.space_group_name_H-M   'P 1'
#
loop_
_entity.id
_entity.type
_entity.pdbx_description
1 polymer ?
#
loop_
_entity_poly.entity_id
_entity_poly.type
_entity_poly.pdbx_seq_one_letter_code
_entity_poly.pdbx_strand_id
1 'polypeptide(L)'
;MMTKMATVHAQQMWEYMSIARKTEDFLVNELNDAGKLGWELVNASHHKDLKSVGGTYCWTAVLKRPLVLQPQAKPSESDVAMGVGAVGGESHLSSASLPSEEDTSIFDLRQEQPEE
;
A
#
# COMPACT_ATOMS: atom_id res chain seq x y z
N MET A 1 -39.07 10.58 -37.58
CA MET A 1 -37.82 11.00 -36.91
C MET A 1 -36.74 9.97 -37.21
N MET A 2 -35.48 10.38 -37.39
CA MET A 2 -34.37 9.48 -37.73
C MET A 2 -33.39 9.42 -36.54
N THR A 3 -33.29 8.27 -35.87
CA THR A 3 -32.42 8.12 -34.70
C THR A 3 -30.98 7.89 -35.15
N LYS A 4 -30.12 8.90 -35.04
CA LYS A 4 -28.69 8.78 -35.36
C LYS A 4 -27.96 8.07 -34.21
N MET A 5 -27.60 6.81 -34.42
CA MET A 5 -26.69 6.09 -33.52
C MET A 5 -25.26 6.64 -33.63
N ALA A 6 -24.59 6.84 -32.50
CA ALA A 6 -23.17 7.19 -32.44
C ALA A 6 -22.39 5.98 -31.92
N THR A 7 -21.45 5.47 -32.72
CA THR A 7 -20.55 4.39 -32.30
C THR A 7 -19.41 4.98 -31.46
N VAL A 8 -19.37 4.63 -30.17
CA VAL A 8 -18.27 5.01 -29.27
C VAL A 8 -17.20 3.91 -29.30
N HIS A 9 -16.02 4.22 -29.82
CA HIS A 9 -14.86 3.34 -29.73
C HIS A 9 -14.17 3.53 -28.38
N ALA A 10 -14.45 2.67 -27.42
CA ALA A 10 -13.73 2.64 -26.15
C ALA A 10 -12.32 2.06 -26.35
N GLN A 11 -11.29 2.89 -26.20
CA GLN A 11 -9.89 2.43 -26.14
C GLN A 11 -9.52 2.12 -24.69
N GLN A 12 -9.17 0.87 -24.40
CA GLN A 12 -8.67 0.50 -23.08
C GLN A 12 -7.18 0.87 -22.96
N MET A 13 -6.87 1.75 -22.01
CA MET A 13 -5.50 2.09 -21.63
C MET A 13 -4.99 1.16 -20.50
N TRP A 14 -3.67 1.02 -20.37
CA TRP A 14 -3.03 0.14 -19.39
C TRP A 14 -1.94 0.88 -18.62
N GLU A 15 -1.89 0.65 -17.31
CA GLU A 15 -0.76 1.02 -16.45
C GLU A 15 0.23 -0.14 -16.37
N TYR A 16 1.51 0.17 -16.16
CA TYR A 16 2.59 -0.81 -15.98
C TYR A 16 3.43 -0.48 -14.76
N MET A 17 3.92 -1.51 -14.07
CA MET A 17 4.78 -1.41 -12.89
C MET A 17 5.88 -2.47 -12.95
N SER A 18 7.05 -2.18 -12.39
CA SER A 18 8.12 -3.15 -12.19
C SER A 18 8.45 -3.31 -10.70
N ILE A 19 8.61 -4.56 -10.27
CA ILE A 19 9.02 -4.94 -8.92
C ILE A 19 10.37 -5.65 -9.04
N ALA A 20 11.38 -5.21 -8.28
CA ALA A 20 12.71 -5.83 -8.29
C ALA A 20 13.11 -6.24 -6.87
N ARG A 21 13.37 -7.54 -6.63
CA ARG A 21 13.70 -8.10 -5.31
C ARG A 21 14.87 -9.07 -5.38
N LYS A 22 15.62 -9.21 -4.28
CA LYS A 22 16.84 -10.04 -4.22
C LYS A 22 16.54 -11.53 -4.01
N THR A 23 15.43 -11.88 -3.37
CA THR A 23 14.98 -13.27 -3.18
C THR A 23 13.60 -13.46 -3.80
N GLU A 24 13.26 -14.73 -4.05
CA GLU A 24 11.96 -15.12 -4.58
C GLU A 24 10.84 -14.89 -3.56
N ASP A 25 11.05 -15.20 -2.28
CA ASP A 25 10.03 -15.03 -1.22
C ASP A 25 9.53 -13.57 -1.11
N PHE A 26 10.45 -12.60 -1.16
CA PHE A 26 10.08 -11.18 -1.16
C PHE A 26 9.37 -10.76 -2.45
N LEU A 27 9.69 -11.38 -3.59
CA LEU A 27 8.96 -11.15 -4.83
C LEU A 27 7.53 -11.70 -4.73
N VAL A 28 7.36 -12.94 -4.27
CA VAL A 28 6.06 -13.61 -4.15
C VAL A 28 5.12 -12.84 -3.22
N ASN A 29 5.62 -12.36 -2.07
CA ASN A 29 4.81 -11.55 -1.16
C ASN A 29 4.31 -10.25 -1.82
N GLU A 30 5.17 -9.53 -2.55
CA GLU A 30 4.72 -8.29 -3.22
C GLU A 30 3.87 -8.54 -4.46
N LEU A 31 4.06 -9.66 -5.17
CA LEU A 31 3.15 -10.08 -6.24
C LEU A 31 1.76 -10.40 -5.69
N ASN A 32 1.66 -11.03 -4.52
CA ASN A 32 0.38 -11.27 -3.85
C ASN A 32 -0.30 -9.96 -3.42
N ASP A 33 0.46 -9.00 -2.87
CA ASP A 33 -0.09 -7.70 -2.49
C ASP A 33 -0.49 -6.84 -3.71
N ALA A 34 0.29 -6.86 -4.78
CA ALA A 34 -0.07 -6.21 -6.04
C ALA A 34 -1.30 -6.86 -6.69
N GLY A 35 -1.45 -8.19 -6.61
CA GLY A 35 -2.63 -8.91 -7.08
C GLY A 35 -3.93 -8.49 -6.39
N LYS A 36 -3.89 -8.23 -5.07
CA LYS A 36 -5.04 -7.66 -4.32
C LYS A 36 -5.45 -6.28 -4.83
N LEU A 37 -4.52 -5.53 -5.43
CA LEU A 37 -4.73 -4.20 -6.03
C LEU A 37 -5.07 -4.25 -7.53
N GLY A 38 -5.37 -5.44 -8.06
CA GLY A 38 -5.75 -5.66 -9.46
C GLY A 38 -4.59 -5.64 -10.45
N TRP A 39 -3.34 -5.81 -10.00
CA TRP A 39 -2.20 -5.97 -10.90
C TRP A 39 -2.06 -7.42 -11.38
N GLU A 40 -1.89 -7.57 -12.69
CA GLU A 40 -1.62 -8.85 -13.36
C GLU A 40 -0.14 -8.98 -13.68
N LEU A 41 0.47 -10.12 -13.36
CA LEU A 41 1.85 -10.43 -13.77
C LEU A 41 1.91 -10.65 -15.29
N VAL A 42 2.84 -9.96 -15.97
CA VAL A 42 3.10 -10.10 -17.41
C VAL A 42 4.36 -10.92 -17.67
N ASN A 43 5.42 -10.68 -16.89
CA ASN A 43 6.70 -11.34 -17.05
C ASN A 43 7.45 -11.34 -15.72
N ALA A 44 8.22 -12.39 -15.44
CA ALA A 44 9.17 -12.45 -14.34
C ALA A 44 10.50 -13.01 -14.84
N SER A 45 11.62 -12.41 -14.42
CA SER A 45 12.96 -12.80 -14.84
C SER A 45 13.94 -12.77 -13.67
N HIS A 46 14.87 -13.71 -13.65
CA HIS A 46 16.01 -13.73 -12.73
C HIS A 46 17.29 -13.42 -13.51
N HIS A 47 18.00 -12.37 -13.14
CA HIS A 47 19.18 -11.92 -13.88
C HIS A 47 20.24 -11.31 -12.96
N LYS A 48 21.46 -11.18 -13.46
CA LYS A 48 22.57 -10.54 -12.73
C LYS A 48 22.43 -9.02 -12.81
N ASP A 49 22.26 -8.35 -11.67
CA ASP A 49 22.20 -6.89 -11.62
C ASP A 49 23.61 -6.29 -11.80
N LEU A 50 23.87 -5.86 -13.04
CA LEU A 50 25.09 -5.16 -13.46
C LEU A 50 25.29 -3.80 -12.78
N LYS A 51 24.25 -3.22 -12.17
CA LYS A 51 24.35 -1.95 -11.41
C LYS A 51 24.80 -2.18 -9.96
N SER A 52 24.62 -3.39 -9.43
CA SER A 52 25.09 -3.74 -8.09
C SER A 52 26.61 -3.96 -8.06
N VAL A 53 27.30 -3.29 -7.14
CA VAL A 53 28.72 -3.55 -6.88
C VAL A 53 28.85 -4.98 -6.36
N GLY A 54 29.50 -5.85 -7.14
CA GLY A 54 29.60 -7.29 -6.88
C GLY A 54 28.70 -8.17 -7.76
N GLY A 55 27.76 -7.59 -8.52
CA GLY A 55 26.95 -8.35 -9.48
C GLY A 55 26.02 -9.38 -8.82
N THR A 56 25.24 -8.94 -7.85
CA THR A 56 24.20 -9.75 -7.19
C THR A 56 23.13 -10.15 -8.20
N TYR A 57 22.58 -11.36 -8.09
CA TYR A 57 21.39 -11.73 -8.85
C TYR A 57 20.13 -11.08 -8.24
N CYS A 58 19.17 -10.73 -9.08
CA CYS A 58 17.88 -10.21 -8.66
C CYS A 58 16.75 -10.78 -9.52
N TRP A 59 15.57 -10.84 -8.92
CA TRP A 59 14.32 -11.04 -9.62
C TRP A 59 13.74 -9.70 -10.03
N THR A 60 13.23 -9.61 -11.26
CA THR A 60 12.42 -8.49 -11.74
C THR A 60 11.14 -9.02 -12.35
N ALA A 61 10.01 -8.57 -11.81
CA ALA A 61 8.67 -8.78 -12.34
C ALA A 61 8.15 -7.51 -13.02
N VAL A 62 7.43 -7.68 -14.12
CA VAL A 62 6.69 -6.63 -14.82
C VAL A 62 5.21 -6.97 -14.72
N LEU A 63 4.41 -6.01 -14.24
CA LEU A 63 2.97 -6.13 -14.04
C LEU A 63 2.24 -5.09 -14.88
N LYS A 64 0.97 -5.37 -15.18
CA LYS A 64 0.05 -4.44 -15.84
C LYS A 64 -1.29 -4.38 -15.09
N ARG A 65 -2.07 -3.33 -15.30
CA ARG A 65 -3.51 -3.30 -14.99
C ARG A 65 -4.26 -2.32 -15.89
N PRO A 66 -5.59 -2.44 -16.05
CA PRO A 66 -6.39 -1.44 -16.74
C PRO A 66 -6.23 -0.06 -16.09
N LEU A 67 -5.98 0.99 -16.87
CA LEU A 67 -6.00 2.37 -16.40
C LEU A 67 -7.43 2.75 -16.03
N VAL A 68 -7.68 3.02 -14.74
CA VAL A 68 -8.94 3.56 -14.26
C VAL A 68 -8.82 5.07 -14.21
N LEU A 69 -9.31 5.75 -15.25
CA LEU A 69 -9.48 7.20 -15.25
C LEU A 69 -10.56 7.57 -14.23
N GLN A 70 -10.16 7.85 -12.99
CA GLN A 70 -11.06 8.48 -12.03
C GLN A 70 -11.48 9.85 -12.57
N PRO A 71 -12.79 10.14 -12.70
CA PRO A 71 -13.25 11.49 -13.02
C PRO A 71 -12.79 12.42 -11.89
N GLN A 72 -11.89 13.35 -12.21
CA GLN A 72 -11.42 14.36 -11.27
C GLN A 72 -12.64 15.12 -10.73
N ALA A 73 -12.94 14.96 -9.45
CA ALA A 73 -13.99 15.72 -8.79
C ALA A 73 -13.64 17.20 -8.91
N LYS A 74 -14.49 17.96 -9.61
CA LYS A 74 -14.32 19.39 -9.81
C LYS A 74 -14.30 20.05 -8.42
N PRO A 75 -13.29 20.87 -8.07
CA PRO A 75 -13.28 21.53 -6.77
C PRO A 75 -14.52 22.42 -6.66
N SER A 76 -15.36 22.15 -5.66
CA SER A 76 -16.53 22.95 -5.35
C SER A 76 -16.09 24.22 -4.62
N GLU A 77 -15.99 25.33 -5.36
CA GLU A 77 -15.86 26.67 -4.77
C GLU A 77 -17.17 27.08 -4.07
N SER A 78 -17.37 26.58 -2.84
CA SER A 78 -18.39 27.06 -1.92
C SER A 78 -18.13 26.54 -0.50
N ASP A 79 -17.30 27.24 0.28
CA ASP A 79 -17.84 28.17 1.28
C ASP A 79 -16.73 29.10 1.84
N VAL A 80 -16.98 30.40 1.87
CA VAL A 80 -16.11 31.41 2.51
C VAL A 80 -17.01 32.40 3.24
N ALA A 81 -16.68 32.63 4.52
CA ALA A 81 -17.37 33.41 5.55
C ALA A 81 -18.20 32.55 6.53
N MET A 82 -18.19 32.77 7.85
CA MET A 82 -17.56 33.84 8.65
C MET A 82 -17.43 33.40 10.12
N GLY A 83 -16.41 33.86 10.85
CA GLY A 83 -16.30 33.56 12.29
C GLY A 83 -15.00 34.04 12.94
N VAL A 84 -14.98 35.28 13.43
CA VAL A 84 -13.78 35.93 13.99
C VAL A 84 -13.62 35.69 15.49
N GLY A 85 -12.50 35.09 15.88
CA GLY A 85 -11.69 35.49 17.05
C GLY A 85 -12.11 35.07 18.47
N ALA A 86 -11.16 34.47 19.21
CA ALA A 86 -10.87 34.77 20.62
C ALA A 86 -9.48 34.24 21.02
N VAL A 87 -8.81 34.91 21.95
CA VAL A 87 -7.46 34.60 22.47
C VAL A 87 -7.55 34.10 23.91
N GLY A 88 -6.72 33.11 24.26
CA GLY A 88 -6.29 32.82 25.64
C GLY A 88 -7.25 31.99 26.49
N GLY A 89 -6.71 31.20 27.42
CA GLY A 89 -7.52 30.39 28.36
C GLY A 89 -6.82 29.12 28.84
N GLU A 90 -5.81 29.28 29.68
CA GLU A 90 -5.12 28.20 30.38
C GLU A 90 -6.00 27.46 31.42
N SER A 91 -5.80 26.14 31.50
CA SER A 91 -5.90 25.26 32.68
C SER A 91 -7.06 25.43 33.70
N HIS A 92 -7.87 24.37 33.84
CA HIS A 92 -8.03 23.77 35.18
C HIS A 92 -8.23 22.24 35.15
N LEU A 93 -7.66 21.58 36.16
CA LEU A 93 -7.61 20.13 36.32
C LEU A 93 -8.81 19.58 37.09
N SER A 94 -9.16 18.32 36.83
CA SER A 94 -9.78 17.40 37.79
C SER A 94 -9.21 16.00 37.62
N SER A 95 -8.55 15.48 38.65
CA SER A 95 -8.11 14.08 38.82
C SER A 95 -9.29 13.19 39.25
N ALA A 96 -9.27 11.84 39.27
CA ALA A 96 -8.25 10.81 39.02
C ALA A 96 -8.95 9.56 38.37
N SER A 97 -8.34 8.41 38.06
CA SER A 97 -6.98 7.87 38.31
C SER A 97 -6.58 6.82 37.25
N LEU A 98 -5.35 6.34 37.33
CA LEU A 98 -4.82 5.08 36.76
C LEU A 98 -4.44 4.13 37.94
N PRO A 99 -3.87 2.91 37.74
CA PRO A 99 -3.71 2.11 36.50
C PRO A 99 -4.31 0.69 36.63
N SER A 100 -4.19 -0.13 35.58
CA SER A 100 -4.14 -1.60 35.71
C SER A 100 -2.97 -2.10 34.87
N GLU A 101 -1.98 -2.65 35.54
CA GLU A 101 -0.75 -3.23 34.98
C GLU A 101 -0.73 -4.75 35.21
N GLU A 102 0.25 -5.42 34.59
CA GLU A 102 0.62 -6.84 34.80
C GLU A 102 -0.37 -7.92 34.29
N ASP A 103 0.06 -9.10 33.82
CA ASP A 103 1.33 -9.59 33.23
C ASP A 103 0.97 -10.96 32.59
N THR A 104 1.55 -11.46 31.50
CA THR A 104 2.77 -12.30 31.54
C THR A 104 3.16 -12.78 30.14
N SER A 105 4.46 -13.01 29.95
CA SER A 105 5.07 -13.54 28.71
C SER A 105 4.49 -14.88 28.26
N ILE A 106 4.21 -15.02 26.96
CA ILE A 106 3.87 -16.30 26.30
C ILE A 106 5.10 -17.00 25.67
N PHE A 107 6.29 -16.37 25.73
CA PHE A 107 7.54 -16.94 25.26
C PHE A 107 8.36 -17.49 26.44
N ASP A 108 7.94 -18.64 26.97
CA ASP A 108 8.90 -19.60 27.53
C ASP A 108 8.29 -21.02 27.54
N LEU A 109 8.66 -21.83 26.55
CA LEU A 109 8.27 -23.24 26.51
C LEU A 109 9.46 -24.16 26.21
N ARG A 110 10.17 -24.46 27.31
CA ARG A 110 10.75 -25.77 27.63
C ARG A 110 11.88 -26.26 26.72
N GLN A 111 13.10 -25.88 27.11
CA GLN A 111 14.30 -26.67 26.82
C GLN A 111 14.31 -27.90 27.73
N GLU A 112 14.22 -29.12 27.19
CA GLU A 112 14.40 -30.37 27.94
C GLU A 112 15.86 -30.84 27.83
N GLN A 113 16.49 -31.17 28.97
CA GLN A 113 17.74 -31.92 29.04
C GLN A 113 17.56 -33.16 29.95
N PRO A 114 18.35 -34.23 29.73
CA PRO A 114 18.09 -35.54 30.31
C PRO A 114 18.64 -35.69 31.75
N GLU A 115 18.04 -36.62 32.49
CA GLU A 115 18.56 -37.13 33.76
C GLU A 115 19.70 -38.16 33.54
N GLU A 116 20.65 -38.21 34.48
CA GLU A 116 21.68 -39.27 34.63
C GLU A 116 21.56 -39.89 36.04
#